data_AF-A0A1H6A0T4-F1
#
_entry.id   AF-A0A1H6A0T4-F1
#
_cell.length_a   1.000
_cell.length_b   1.000
_cell.length_c   1.000
_cell.angle_alpha   90.00
_cell.angle_beta   90.00
_cell.angle_gamma   90.00
#
_symmetry.space_group_name_H-M   'P 1'
#
loop_
_entity.id
_entity.type
_entity.pdbx_description
1 polymer ?
#
loop_
_entity_poly.entity_id
_entity_poly.type
_entity_poly.pdbx_seq_one_letter_code
_entity_poly.pdbx_strand_id
1 'polypeptide(L)'
;MSKIQHNPIQHSQSQQAYIIEIGETQAGLVNRRDDERYFTFISASSAFRALEGHRFATPSAAELAARQLAAPRRHSATRWAA
;
A
#
# COMPACT_ATOMS: atom_id res chain seq x y z
N MET A 1 -30.58 -36.38 20.74
CA MET A 1 -30.66 -35.30 19.73
C MET A 1 -29.84 -34.12 20.24
N SER A 2 -28.60 -33.93 19.78
CA SER A 2 -27.81 -32.75 20.13
C SER A 2 -27.06 -32.27 18.89
N LYS A 3 -27.62 -31.26 18.22
CA LYS A 3 -26.95 -30.57 17.13
C LYS A 3 -25.91 -29.63 17.75
N ILE A 4 -24.66 -30.08 17.79
CA ILE A 4 -23.49 -29.23 18.03
C ILE A 4 -23.40 -28.23 16.87
N GLN A 5 -23.92 -27.03 17.12
CA GLN A 5 -23.81 -25.88 16.24
C GLN A 5 -22.32 -25.58 16.08
N HIS A 6 -21.73 -25.99 14.95
CA HIS A 6 -20.47 -25.42 14.50
C HIS A 6 -20.74 -23.92 14.36
N ASN A 7 -20.08 -23.12 15.18
CA ASN A 7 -19.91 -21.71 14.95
C ASN A 7 -18.72 -21.60 13.99
N PRO A 8 -18.91 -21.58 12.65
CA PRO A 8 -17.81 -21.17 11.80
C PRO A 8 -17.50 -19.76 12.27
N ILE A 9 -16.33 -19.59 12.88
CA ILE A 9 -15.68 -18.30 12.97
C ILE A 9 -15.74 -17.80 11.53
N GLN A 10 -16.63 -16.85 11.26
CA GLN A 10 -16.75 -16.29 9.93
C GLN A 10 -15.40 -15.61 9.71
N HIS A 11 -14.48 -16.30 9.02
CA HIS A 11 -13.34 -15.68 8.38
C HIS A 11 -13.99 -14.58 7.54
N SER A 12 -13.98 -13.38 8.11
CA SER A 12 -14.81 -12.28 7.63
C SER A 12 -14.19 -11.87 6.31
N GLN A 13 -14.73 -12.39 5.23
CA GLN A 13 -14.59 -11.91 3.84
C GLN A 13 -13.21 -11.28 3.59
N SER A 14 -12.18 -12.14 3.56
CA SER A 14 -10.92 -11.98 2.82
C SER A 14 -10.41 -10.54 2.63
N GLN A 15 -10.29 -9.76 3.70
CA GLN A 15 -9.55 -8.50 3.65
C GLN A 15 -8.05 -8.79 3.60
N GLN A 16 -7.40 -8.38 2.51
CA GLN A 16 -5.96 -8.55 2.30
C GLN A 16 -5.29 -7.21 2.59
N ALA A 17 -4.38 -7.19 3.55
CA ALA A 17 -3.58 -6.02 3.87
C ALA A 17 -2.09 -6.37 3.81
N TYR A 18 -1.31 -5.52 3.15
CA TYR A 18 0.14 -5.65 3.02
C TYR A 18 0.81 -4.34 3.43
N ILE A 19 1.96 -4.42 4.08
CA ILE A 19 2.80 -3.27 4.40
C ILE A 19 3.85 -3.15 3.29
N ILE A 20 4.06 -1.93 2.80
CA ILE A 20 5.09 -1.61 1.82
C ILE A 20 6.24 -0.92 2.54
N GLU A 21 7.43 -1.52 2.46
CA GLU A 21 8.66 -1.02 3.06
C GLU A 21 9.68 -0.72 1.97
N ILE A 22 10.29 0.46 2.00
CA ILE A 22 11.32 0.88 1.04
C ILE A 22 12.60 1.18 1.82
N GLY A 23 13.60 0.29 1.67
CA GLY A 23 14.81 0.34 2.49
C GLY A 23 14.45 0.11 3.96
N GLU A 24 14.78 1.08 4.81
CA GLU A 24 14.45 1.07 6.25
C GLU A 24 13.18 1.90 6.57
N THR A 25 12.49 2.42 5.56
CA THR A 25 11.33 3.30 5.75
C THR A 25 10.03 2.58 5.42
N GLN A 26 9.10 2.57 6.38
CA GLN A 26 7.72 2.16 6.11
C GLN A 26 7.07 3.19 5.17
N ALA A 27 6.77 2.78 3.94
CA ALA A 27 6.21 3.67 2.93
C ALA A 27 4.70 3.83 3.09
N GLY A 28 4.02 2.73 3.40
CA GLY A 28 2.57 2.72 3.58
C GLY A 28 2.00 1.33 3.74
N LEU A 29 0.68 1.27 3.78
CA LEU A 29 -0.10 0.04 3.81
C LEU A 29 -1.02 0.01 2.59
N VAL A 30 -1.19 -1.17 2.00
CA VAL A 30 -2.18 -1.41 0.98
C VAL A 30 -3.21 -2.39 1.49
N ASN A 31 -4.49 -2.01 1.41
CA ASN A 31 -5.59 -2.89 1.76
C ASN A 31 -6.49 -3.16 0.57
N ARG A 32 -7.11 -4.33 0.56
CA ARG A 32 -8.13 -4.71 -0.40
C ARG A 32 -9.21 -5.49 0.33
N ARG A 33 -10.45 -5.08 0.12
CA ARG A 33 -11.63 -5.87 0.51
C ARG A 33 -11.95 -6.88 -0.58
N ASP A 34 -12.62 -7.97 -0.21
CA ASP A 34 -12.95 -9.05 -1.16
C ASP A 34 -13.85 -8.56 -2.32
N ASP A 35 -14.74 -7.60 -2.03
CA ASP A 35 -15.60 -6.92 -3.00
C ASP A 35 -14.88 -5.86 -3.85
N GLU A 36 -13.68 -5.44 -3.43
CA GLU A 36 -12.87 -4.47 -4.14
C GLU A 36 -11.87 -5.14 -5.08
N ARG A 37 -11.72 -4.61 -6.30
CA ARG A 37 -10.73 -5.07 -7.28
C ARG A 37 -9.36 -4.43 -7.11
N TYR A 38 -9.27 -3.39 -6.29
CA TYR A 38 -8.09 -2.57 -6.16
C TYR A 38 -7.62 -2.52 -4.73
N PHE A 39 -6.32 -2.44 -4.59
CA PHE A 39 -5.62 -2.16 -3.35
C PHE A 39 -5.52 -0.65 -3.15
N THR A 40 -5.98 -0.14 -2.02
CA THR A 40 -5.85 1.29 -1.69
C THR A 40 -4.59 1.52 -0.88
N PHE A 41 -3.73 2.41 -1.35
CA PHE A 41 -2.50 2.79 -0.63
C PHE A 41 -2.78 3.87 0.40
N ILE A 42 -2.33 3.63 1.62
CA ILE A 42 -2.43 4.53 2.77
C ILE A 42 -1.00 4.90 3.14
N SER A 43 -0.64 6.17 3.04
CA SER A 43 0.74 6.61 3.26
C SER A 43 1.09 6.59 4.75
N ALA A 44 2.28 6.08 5.07
CA ALA A 44 2.78 6.08 6.45
C ALA A 44 3.56 7.36 6.79
N SER A 45 4.01 8.11 5.78
CA SER A 45 4.73 9.37 5.97
C SER A 45 4.52 10.35 4.82
N SER A 46 4.81 11.63 5.06
CA SER A 46 4.65 12.70 4.07
C SER A 46 5.49 12.49 2.81
N ALA A 47 6.57 11.71 2.88
CA ALA A 47 7.40 11.35 1.72
C ALA A 47 6.61 10.54 0.68
N PHE A 48 5.60 9.76 1.11
CA PHE A 48 4.77 8.92 0.25
C PHE A 48 3.36 9.47 0.03
N ARG A 49 3.09 10.70 0.47
CA ARG A 49 1.76 11.33 0.36
C ARG A 49 1.25 11.43 -1.07
N ALA A 50 2.14 11.45 -2.07
CA ALA A 50 1.75 11.42 -3.48
C ALA A 50 1.01 10.13 -3.87
N LEU A 51 1.15 9.05 -3.10
CA LEU A 51 0.47 7.76 -3.30
C LEU A 51 -0.74 7.58 -2.37
N GLU A 52 -1.01 8.53 -1.46
CA GLU A 52 -2.16 8.44 -0.55
C GLU A 52 -3.47 8.31 -1.34
N GLY A 53 -4.30 7.34 -0.96
CA GLY A 53 -5.56 7.01 -1.62
C GLY A 53 -5.44 6.44 -3.04
N HIS A 54 -4.22 6.22 -3.56
CA HIS A 54 -4.05 5.63 -4.88
C HIS A 54 -4.48 4.17 -4.89
N ARG A 55 -5.18 3.79 -5.96
CA ARG A 55 -5.72 2.46 -6.16
C ARG A 55 -4.82 1.69 -7.13
N PHE A 56 -4.30 0.56 -6.66
CA PHE A 56 -3.41 -0.31 -7.42
C PHE A 56 -4.08 -1.65 -7.69
N ALA A 57 -3.80 -2.26 -8.84
CA ALA A 57 -4.33 -3.60 -9.15
C ALA A 57 -3.67 -4.69 -8.30
N THR A 58 -2.42 -4.48 -7.88
CA THR A 58 -1.63 -5.42 -7.09
C THR A 58 -0.79 -4.69 -6.04
N PRO A 59 -0.43 -5.33 -4.92
CA PRO A 59 0.47 -4.74 -3.92
C PRO A 59 1.85 -4.42 -4.51
N SER A 60 2.36 -5.25 -5.42
CA SER A 60 3.64 -5.02 -6.11
C SER A 60 3.66 -3.75 -6.97
N ALA A 61 2.52 -3.37 -7.57
CA ALA A 61 2.42 -2.12 -8.31
C ALA A 61 2.53 -0.90 -7.37
N ALA A 62 1.97 -1.02 -6.17
CA ALA A 62 2.07 0.01 -5.15
C ALA A 62 3.50 0.14 -4.61
N GLU A 63 4.19 -0.98 -4.38
CA GLU A 63 5.62 -1.00 -4.01
C GLU A 63 6.48 -0.31 -5.07
N LEU A 64 6.27 -0.64 -6.35
CA LEU A 64 7.03 -0.03 -7.44
C LEU A 64 6.83 1.49 -7.47
N ALA A 65 5.59 1.96 -7.29
CA ALA A 65 5.30 3.39 -7.23
C ALA A 65 5.98 4.06 -6.02
N ALA A 66 5.94 3.42 -4.84
CA ALA A 66 6.61 3.90 -3.65
C ALA A 66 8.13 3.98 -3.85
N ARG A 67 8.72 2.96 -4.48
CA ARG A 67 10.15 2.92 -4.81
C ARG A 67 10.54 4.03 -5.78
N GLN A 68 9.72 4.32 -6.79
CA GLN A 68 9.97 5.42 -7.72
C GLN A 68 9.91 6.78 -7.03
N LEU A 69 9.01 6.95 -6.05
CA LEU A 69 8.88 8.18 -5.29
C LEU A 69 10.01 8.37 -4.28
N ALA A 70 10.47 7.28 -3.66
CA ALA A 70 11.63 7.28 -2.76
C ALA A 70 12.97 7.42 -3.49
N ALA A 71 13.01 7.12 -4.80
CA ALA A 71 14.21 7.32 -5.59
C ALA A 71 14.64 8.78 -5.49
N PRO A 72 15.92 9.08 -5.19
CA PRO A 72 16.40 10.45 -5.09
C PRO A 72 16.04 11.16 -6.38
N ARG A 73 15.13 12.13 -6.29
CA ARG A 73 14.78 13.01 -7.39
C ARG A 73 16.06 13.76 -7.67
N ARG A 74 16.85 13.28 -8.65
CA ARG A 74 18.13 13.86 -9.07
C ARG A 74 17.83 15.31 -9.42
N HIS A 75 18.00 16.18 -8.43
CA HIS A 75 17.81 17.60 -8.58
C HIS A 75 19.00 18.03 -9.43
N SER A 76 18.82 17.97 -10.75
CA SER A 76 19.61 18.76 -11.69
C SER A 76 19.29 20.23 -11.43
N ALA A 77 19.69 20.71 -10.26
CA ALA A 77 19.95 22.12 -10.03
C ALA A 77 21.28 22.41 -10.74
N THR A 78 21.25 22.41 -12.07
CA THR A 78 22.17 23.25 -12.82
C THR A 78 21.77 24.67 -12.45
N ARG A 79 22.35 25.17 -11.37
CA ARG A 79 22.34 26.60 -11.08
C ARG A 79 23.25 27.23 -12.12
N TRP A 80 22.67 27.72 -13.20
CA TRP A 80 23.31 28.65 -14.12
C TRP A 80 23.60 29.92 -13.31
N ALA A 81 24.85 30.07 -12.87
CA ALA A 81 25.37 31.34 -12.40
C ALA A 81 25.59 32.22 -13.63
N ALA A 82 24.96 33.40 -13.60
CA ALA A 82 25.21 34.50 -14.52
C ALA A 82 26.47 35.27 -14.10
#